data_AF-Q9K282-F1
#
_entry.id   AF-Q9K282-F1
#
_cell.length_a   1.000
_cell.length_b   1.000
_cell.length_c   1.000
_cell.angle_alpha   90.00
_cell.angle_beta   90.00
_cell.angle_gamma   90.00
#
_symmetry.space_group_name_H-M   'P 1'
#
loop_
_entity.id
_entity.type
_entity.pdbx_description
1 polymer ?
#
loop_
_entity_poly.entity_id
_entity_poly.type
_entity_poly.pdbx_seq_one_letter_code
_entity_poly.pdbx_strand_id
1 'polypeptide(L)'
;MAMSMTIVPHALFKNHCECHSTFPLSSRTIVRIAIASLFCIGALAALGCLAPPVSYIVGSVLAFIAFVILSLVILALIFGEKKLPPTPRIIPDRFTHVIDEAYGLSISAFVREQQVTLAEFRQFSTALLCNISPEEKIKQLPSELRSKVESFGISRLAGDLEKNNWPIFEDLLSQTCPLYWLQKFISAGDPQVCRDLRVPRECYGYYWLGPLGYSTAKATIFCKETHHILQQLTKEDVLLLKNKALQEKWDTDEVKAIVERIYTTYTARGTLKTEAGGLTKETISKELLLLSLHGYSFDQLQLITQLPRDAWDWLCFVDNSTAYNLQLCALVGALSSQNLLDESSIDFDVNLGLYVIQDLKEAVQAFSASDEPKKELGKFLLRHLSSVSKRLESVLRQGLHRIALEHGNARARVYDVNFVTGARIHRKTSIFFKD
;
A
#
# COMPACT_ATOMS: atom_id res chain seq x y z
N MET A 1 41.89 -4.38 -11.65
CA MET A 1 40.54 -4.85 -11.24
C MET A 1 39.83 -5.33 -12.50
N ALA A 2 39.76 -6.64 -12.72
CA ALA A 2 39.23 -7.22 -13.95
C ALA A 2 37.70 -7.21 -13.91
N MET A 3 37.07 -6.33 -14.69
CA MET A 3 35.62 -6.43 -14.96
C MET A 3 35.39 -7.66 -15.85
N SER A 4 34.56 -8.59 -15.39
CA SER A 4 34.13 -9.75 -16.18
C SER A 4 33.44 -9.29 -17.47
N MET A 5 33.86 -9.82 -18.63
CA MET A 5 33.32 -9.51 -19.98
C MET A 5 31.81 -9.75 -20.11
N THR A 6 31.16 -10.41 -19.13
CA THR A 6 29.71 -10.65 -19.09
C THR A 6 28.88 -9.48 -18.55
N ILE A 7 29.50 -8.45 -17.97
CA ILE A 7 28.79 -7.32 -17.34
C ILE A 7 28.32 -6.30 -18.40
N VAL A 8 29.12 -6.10 -19.46
CA VAL A 8 28.91 -5.04 -20.45
C VAL A 8 27.62 -5.23 -21.28
N PRO A 9 27.29 -6.43 -21.81
CA PRO A 9 26.03 -6.62 -22.54
C PRO A 9 24.80 -6.47 -21.63
N HIS A 10 24.90 -6.96 -20.39
CA HIS A 10 23.80 -6.89 -19.44
C HIS A 10 23.51 -5.46 -18.97
N ALA A 11 24.54 -4.65 -18.75
CA ALA A 11 24.39 -3.24 -18.38
C ALA A 11 23.84 -2.37 -19.53
N LEU A 12 24.16 -2.72 -20.78
CA LEU A 12 23.69 -1.99 -21.97
C LEU A 12 22.22 -2.29 -22.32
N PHE A 13 21.78 -3.55 -22.25
CA PHE A 13 20.50 -3.96 -22.83
C PHE A 13 19.42 -4.38 -21.82
N LYS A 14 19.74 -4.60 -20.54
CA LYS A 14 18.74 -4.96 -19.52
C LYS A 14 18.70 -3.92 -18.40
N ASN A 15 17.52 -3.38 -18.15
CA ASN A 15 17.26 -2.51 -16.99
C ASN A 15 17.15 -3.32 -15.68
N HIS A 16 17.01 -4.65 -15.77
CA HIS A 16 17.02 -5.55 -14.62
C HIS A 16 17.77 -6.85 -14.94
N CYS A 17 18.73 -7.22 -14.09
CA CYS A 17 19.52 -8.43 -14.23
C CYS A 17 19.72 -9.02 -12.83
N GLU A 18 19.26 -10.26 -12.62
CA GLU A 18 19.34 -10.96 -11.33
C GLU A 18 20.78 -11.15 -10.84
N CYS A 19 21.76 -11.12 -11.75
CA CYS A 19 23.18 -11.26 -11.43
C CYS A 19 23.80 -10.03 -10.74
N HIS A 20 23.15 -8.85 -10.82
CA HIS A 20 23.70 -7.56 -10.34
C HIS A 20 22.62 -6.65 -9.74
N SER A 21 21.93 -7.14 -8.70
CA SER A 21 20.87 -6.41 -7.96
C SER A 21 21.36 -5.14 -7.23
N THR A 22 22.66 -4.98 -7.03
CA THR A 22 23.28 -3.87 -6.28
C THR A 22 23.81 -2.74 -7.16
N PHE A 23 23.60 -2.78 -8.48
CA PHE A 23 24.17 -1.79 -9.39
C PHE A 23 23.16 -0.67 -9.69
N PRO A 24 23.27 0.52 -9.06
CA PRO A 24 22.25 1.57 -9.15
C PRO A 24 22.17 2.17 -10.55
N LEU A 25 20.98 2.67 -10.91
CA LEU A 25 20.67 3.29 -12.21
C LEU A 25 21.65 4.42 -12.58
N SER A 26 22.07 5.23 -11.61
CA SER A 26 23.07 6.29 -11.81
C SER A 26 24.42 5.74 -12.27
N SER A 27 24.89 4.64 -11.67
CA SER A 27 26.13 3.97 -12.09
C SER A 27 26.00 3.32 -13.46
N ARG A 28 24.82 2.79 -13.81
CA ARG A 28 24.54 2.25 -15.16
C ARG A 28 24.55 3.34 -16.22
N THR A 29 23.95 4.49 -15.94
CA THR A 29 23.95 5.64 -16.84
C THR A 29 25.38 6.14 -17.08
N ILE A 30 26.21 6.24 -16.03
CA ILE A 30 27.63 6.60 -16.16
C ILE A 30 28.38 5.60 -17.04
N VAL A 31 28.16 4.30 -16.84
CA VAL A 31 28.79 3.24 -17.67
C VAL A 31 28.34 3.34 -19.13
N ARG A 32 27.05 3.56 -19.40
CA ARG A 32 26.52 3.71 -20.76
C ARG A 32 27.09 4.95 -21.46
N ILE A 33 27.22 6.07 -20.74
CA ILE A 33 27.86 7.29 -21.25
C ILE A 33 29.34 7.03 -21.54
N ALA A 34 30.07 6.37 -20.63
CA ALA A 34 31.48 6.06 -20.83
C ALA A 34 31.72 5.16 -22.05
N ILE A 35 30.86 4.14 -22.24
CA ILE A 35 30.92 3.25 -23.41
C ILE A 35 30.62 4.02 -24.70
N ALA A 36 29.58 4.87 -24.71
CA ALA A 36 29.26 5.70 -25.87
C ALA A 36 30.41 6.64 -26.23
N SER A 37 31.05 7.27 -25.23
CA SER A 37 32.23 8.12 -25.43
C SER A 37 33.40 7.34 -26.02
N LEU A 38 33.65 6.10 -25.57
CA LEU A 38 34.68 5.25 -26.16
C LEU A 38 34.41 4.92 -27.63
N PHE A 39 33.15 4.65 -28.00
CA PHE A 39 32.77 4.45 -29.40
C PHE A 39 32.94 5.72 -30.24
N CYS A 40 32.62 6.90 -29.71
CA CYS A 40 32.86 8.18 -30.39
C CYS A 40 34.36 8.44 -30.62
N ILE A 41 35.19 8.19 -29.60
CA ILE A 41 36.65 8.33 -29.71
C ILE A 41 37.20 7.32 -30.72
N GLY A 42 36.71 6.08 -30.70
CA GLY A 42 37.06 5.05 -31.68
C GLY A 42 36.68 5.44 -33.11
N ALA A 43 35.51 6.07 -33.30
CA ALA A 43 35.07 6.57 -34.60
C ALA A 43 35.99 7.68 -35.13
N LEU A 44 36.38 8.62 -34.26
CA LEU A 44 37.32 9.70 -34.60
C LEU A 44 38.72 9.16 -34.91
N ALA A 45 39.20 8.18 -34.14
CA ALA A 45 40.48 7.51 -34.38
C ALA A 45 40.46 6.74 -35.70
N ALA A 46 39.38 6.02 -36.01
CA ALA A 46 39.21 5.32 -37.28
C ALA A 46 39.21 6.29 -38.48
N LEU A 47 38.59 7.46 -38.33
CA LEU A 47 38.61 8.52 -39.35
C LEU A 47 40.01 9.12 -39.56
N GLY A 48 40.79 9.30 -38.49
CA GLY A 48 42.13 9.89 -38.55
C GLY A 48 43.27 8.93 -38.89
N CYS A 49 43.12 7.65 -38.57
CA CYS A 49 44.23 6.67 -38.66
C CYS A 49 44.08 5.64 -39.79
N LEU A 50 42.88 5.47 -40.36
CA LEU A 50 42.64 4.50 -41.44
C LEU A 50 42.54 5.20 -42.78
N ALA A 51 42.98 4.51 -43.83
CA ALA A 51 42.83 5.01 -45.20
C ALA A 51 41.37 4.91 -45.68
N PRO A 52 40.89 5.87 -46.49
CA PRO A 52 39.65 5.71 -47.24
C PRO A 52 39.70 4.48 -48.15
N PRO A 53 38.60 3.72 -48.32
CA PRO A 53 37.24 3.94 -47.79
C PRO A 53 36.96 3.27 -46.44
N VAL A 54 37.90 2.49 -45.90
CA VAL A 54 37.73 1.70 -44.68
C VAL A 54 37.45 2.60 -43.47
N SER A 55 38.09 3.77 -43.42
CA SER A 55 37.86 4.78 -42.38
C SER A 55 36.39 5.23 -42.30
N TYR A 56 35.71 5.41 -43.44
CA TYR A 56 34.31 5.81 -43.49
C TYR A 56 33.38 4.70 -42.98
N ILE A 57 33.65 3.44 -43.37
CA ILE A 57 32.81 2.31 -42.98
C ILE A 57 32.95 2.05 -41.47
N VAL A 58 34.17 1.93 -40.98
CA VAL A 58 34.43 1.65 -39.56
C VAL A 58 34.01 2.83 -38.68
N GLY A 59 34.35 4.06 -39.08
CA GLY A 59 33.97 5.28 -38.36
C GLY A 59 32.45 5.46 -38.26
N SER A 60 31.72 5.23 -39.35
CA SER A 60 30.26 5.37 -39.36
C SER A 60 29.54 4.31 -38.52
N VAL A 61 30.00 3.06 -38.53
CA VAL A 61 29.44 1.99 -37.69
C VAL A 61 29.64 2.29 -36.21
N LEU A 62 30.85 2.71 -35.82
CA LEU A 62 31.15 3.08 -34.42
C LEU A 62 30.34 4.30 -33.97
N ALA A 63 30.22 5.32 -34.81
CA ALA A 63 29.40 6.50 -34.53
C ALA A 63 27.91 6.16 -34.42
N PHE A 64 27.39 5.26 -35.27
CA PHE A 64 26.01 4.80 -35.22
C PHE A 64 25.72 4.04 -33.92
N ILE A 65 26.61 3.14 -33.49
CA ILE A 65 26.48 2.43 -32.20
C ILE A 65 26.46 3.43 -31.03
N ALA A 66 27.38 4.41 -31.03
CA ALA A 66 27.41 5.45 -30.00
C ALA A 66 26.10 6.25 -29.96
N PHE A 67 25.58 6.62 -31.13
CA PHE A 67 24.31 7.34 -31.27
C PHE A 67 23.15 6.53 -30.70
N VAL A 68 23.01 5.24 -31.04
CA VAL A 68 21.95 4.38 -30.50
C VAL A 68 22.03 4.28 -28.97
N ILE A 69 23.22 4.10 -28.41
CA ILE A 69 23.40 4.06 -26.94
C ILE A 69 22.99 5.39 -26.31
N LEU A 70 23.42 6.52 -26.85
CA LEU A 70 23.06 7.85 -26.35
C LEU A 70 21.56 8.13 -26.48
N SER A 71 20.94 7.77 -27.60
CA SER A 71 19.49 7.89 -27.77
C SER A 71 18.73 7.08 -26.72
N LEU A 72 19.15 5.83 -26.44
CA LEU A 72 18.55 5.02 -25.39
C LEU A 72 18.77 5.59 -23.98
N VAL A 73 19.93 6.20 -23.71
CA VAL A 73 20.21 6.89 -22.44
C VAL A 73 19.34 8.13 -22.30
N ILE A 74 19.22 8.95 -23.34
CA ILE A 74 18.36 10.13 -23.35
C ILE A 74 16.90 9.72 -23.18
N LEU A 75 16.45 8.68 -23.88
CA LEU A 75 15.11 8.11 -23.72
C LEU A 75 14.91 7.63 -22.27
N ALA A 76 15.88 6.93 -21.70
CA ALA A 76 15.86 6.50 -20.30
C ALA A 76 15.99 7.64 -19.28
N LEU A 77 16.51 8.82 -19.64
CA LEU A 77 16.55 10.00 -18.76
C LEU A 77 15.26 10.83 -18.88
N ILE A 78 14.65 10.85 -20.07
CA ILE A 78 13.36 11.51 -20.31
C ILE A 78 12.23 10.70 -19.67
N PHE A 79 12.30 9.37 -19.77
CA PHE A 79 11.28 8.44 -19.24
C PHE A 79 11.65 7.79 -17.91
N GLY A 80 12.92 7.73 -17.54
CA GLY A 80 13.35 7.15 -16.26
C GLY A 80 13.25 8.19 -15.17
N GLU A 81 12.58 7.78 -14.09
CA GLU A 81 12.48 8.45 -12.80
C GLU A 81 12.87 9.93 -12.82
N LYS A 82 12.01 10.76 -13.42
CA LYS A 82 11.87 12.11 -12.87
C LYS A 82 11.42 11.88 -11.44
N LYS A 83 12.36 11.87 -10.50
CA LYS A 83 12.07 11.93 -9.08
C LYS A 83 11.32 13.24 -8.91
N LEU A 84 10.00 13.15 -8.97
CA LEU A 84 9.13 14.28 -8.75
C LEU A 84 9.54 14.86 -7.39
N PRO A 85 9.67 16.19 -7.26
CA PRO A 85 9.96 16.79 -5.98
C PRO A 85 8.93 16.28 -4.96
N PRO A 86 9.32 16.14 -3.67
CA PRO A 86 8.40 15.71 -2.64
C PRO A 86 7.17 16.61 -2.67
N THR A 87 5.99 16.00 -2.80
CA THR A 87 4.73 16.74 -2.83
C THR A 87 4.59 17.42 -1.48
N PRO A 88 4.32 18.74 -1.42
CA PRO A 88 4.00 19.37 -0.14
C PRO A 88 2.82 18.62 0.47
N ARG A 89 2.97 18.17 1.72
CA ARG A 89 1.99 17.30 2.41
C ARG A 89 0.80 18.10 2.96
N ILE A 90 0.34 19.06 2.14
CA ILE A 90 -0.80 19.92 2.41
C ILE A 90 -2.06 19.07 2.35
N ILE A 91 -3.01 19.36 3.22
CA ILE A 91 -4.30 18.66 3.23
C ILE A 91 -5.05 18.97 1.91
N PRO A 92 -5.44 17.93 1.14
CA PRO A 92 -6.17 18.12 -0.12
C PRO A 92 -7.54 18.75 0.10
N ASP A 93 -7.99 19.56 -0.86
CA ASP A 93 -9.29 20.26 -0.79
C ASP A 93 -10.45 19.31 -0.51
N ARG A 94 -10.45 18.12 -1.12
CA ARG A 94 -11.49 17.10 -0.90
C ARG A 94 -11.60 16.69 0.57
N PHE A 95 -10.47 16.57 1.27
CA PHE A 95 -10.45 16.23 2.69
C PHE A 95 -10.84 17.43 3.59
N THR A 96 -10.75 18.67 3.10
CA THR A 96 -11.20 19.84 3.87
C THR A 96 -12.71 19.83 4.14
N HIS A 97 -13.51 19.15 3.32
CA HIS A 97 -14.94 18.93 3.59
C HIS A 97 -15.16 18.01 4.79
N VAL A 98 -14.34 16.97 4.94
CA VAL A 98 -14.39 16.10 6.13
C VAL A 98 -14.03 16.89 7.39
N ILE A 99 -13.05 17.80 7.29
CA ILE A 99 -12.68 18.69 8.40
C ILE A 99 -13.81 19.68 8.71
N ASP A 100 -14.51 20.19 7.70
CA ASP A 100 -15.67 21.07 7.90
C ASP A 100 -16.78 20.37 8.69
N GLU A 101 -17.13 19.15 8.31
CA GLU A 101 -18.15 18.35 9.00
C GLU A 101 -17.75 17.97 10.44
N ALA A 102 -16.47 17.66 10.68
CA ALA A 102 -15.99 17.14 11.96
C ALA A 102 -15.51 18.23 12.94
N TYR A 103 -14.89 19.31 12.43
CA TYR A 103 -14.27 20.37 13.20
C TYR A 103 -14.90 21.76 12.97
N GLY A 104 -15.75 21.91 11.95
CA GLY A 104 -16.45 23.16 11.66
C GLY A 104 -15.73 24.08 10.67
N LEU A 105 -16.51 25.05 10.17
CA LEU A 105 -16.15 25.94 9.07
C LEU A 105 -14.88 26.77 9.33
N SER A 106 -14.69 27.30 10.53
CA SER A 106 -13.52 28.15 10.81
C SER A 106 -12.21 27.35 10.83
N ILE A 107 -12.24 26.12 11.36
CA ILE A 107 -11.07 25.22 11.33
C ILE A 107 -10.80 24.76 9.89
N SER A 108 -11.84 24.43 9.12
CA SER A 108 -11.68 24.09 7.71
C SER A 108 -11.10 25.26 6.89
N ALA A 109 -11.59 26.47 7.13
CA ALA A 109 -11.06 27.69 6.51
C ALA A 109 -9.60 27.94 6.89
N PHE A 110 -9.21 27.73 8.16
CA PHE A 110 -7.82 27.81 8.59
C PHE A 110 -6.93 26.83 7.81
N VAL A 111 -7.35 25.57 7.70
CA VAL A 111 -6.61 24.54 6.97
C VAL A 111 -6.39 24.93 5.51
N ARG A 112 -7.44 25.42 4.85
CA ARG A 112 -7.41 25.80 3.43
C ARG A 112 -6.61 27.09 3.18
N GLU A 113 -6.88 28.15 3.93
CA GLU A 113 -6.24 29.47 3.73
C GLU A 113 -4.76 29.47 4.11
N GLN A 114 -4.38 28.73 5.17
CA GLN A 114 -2.99 28.67 5.64
C GLN A 114 -2.22 27.46 5.10
N GLN A 115 -2.81 26.71 4.17
CA GLN A 115 -2.21 25.54 3.53
C GLN A 115 -1.58 24.60 4.58
N VAL A 116 -2.39 24.23 5.57
CA VAL A 116 -1.95 23.43 6.70
C VAL A 116 -1.62 22.02 6.23
N THR A 117 -0.44 21.53 6.62
CA THR A 117 0.02 20.18 6.32
C THR A 117 -0.63 19.17 7.25
N LEU A 118 -0.65 17.89 6.82
CA LEU A 118 -1.18 16.80 7.63
C LEU A 118 -0.51 16.72 9.02
N ALA A 119 0.81 16.92 9.09
CA ALA A 119 1.55 16.89 10.35
C ALA A 119 1.20 18.07 11.27
N GLU A 120 1.07 19.27 10.72
CA GLU A 120 0.64 20.46 11.46
C GLU A 120 -0.79 20.28 11.99
N PHE A 121 -1.70 19.73 11.19
CA PHE A 121 -3.08 19.52 11.64
C PHE A 121 -3.18 18.45 12.74
N ARG A 122 -2.33 17.41 12.73
CA ARG A 122 -2.24 16.48 13.87
C ARG A 122 -1.86 17.19 15.18
N GLN A 123 -0.91 18.11 15.12
CA GLN A 123 -0.50 18.89 16.29
C GLN A 123 -1.61 19.85 16.73
N PHE A 124 -2.24 20.52 15.78
CA PHE A 124 -3.37 21.42 16.03
C PHE A 124 -4.54 20.69 16.70
N SER A 125 -5.00 19.58 16.10
CA SER A 125 -6.09 18.75 16.64
C SER A 125 -5.77 18.16 18.01
N THR A 126 -4.51 17.80 18.29
CA THR A 126 -4.09 17.37 19.62
C THR A 126 -4.24 18.51 20.64
N ALA A 127 -3.84 19.73 20.29
CA ALA A 127 -4.01 20.89 21.18
C ALA A 127 -5.48 21.24 21.42
N LEU A 128 -6.36 21.02 20.44
CA LEU A 128 -7.80 21.23 20.58
C LEU A 128 -8.42 20.33 21.67
N LEU A 129 -7.90 19.11 21.84
CA LEU A 129 -8.37 18.14 22.85
C LEU A 129 -7.95 18.51 24.28
N CYS A 130 -6.96 19.38 24.46
CA CYS A 130 -6.50 19.78 25.78
C CYS A 130 -7.58 20.63 26.48
N ASN A 131 -7.94 20.27 27.71
CA ASN A 131 -8.89 21.06 28.51
C ASN A 131 -8.20 22.24 29.22
N ILE A 132 -7.72 23.20 28.42
CA ILE A 132 -6.98 24.40 28.86
C ILE A 132 -7.48 25.65 28.12
N SER A 133 -7.04 26.85 28.54
CA SER A 133 -7.49 28.10 27.90
C SER A 133 -7.02 28.20 26.44
N PRO A 134 -7.74 28.90 25.55
CA PRO A 134 -7.35 29.11 24.16
C PRO A 134 -5.91 29.63 23.98
N GLU A 135 -5.48 30.57 24.83
CA GLU A 135 -4.12 31.12 24.79
C GLU A 135 -3.07 30.05 25.10
N GLU A 136 -3.36 29.17 26.04
CA GLU A 136 -2.46 28.09 26.41
C GLU A 136 -2.44 27.00 25.33
N LYS A 137 -3.58 26.70 24.69
CA LYS A 137 -3.63 25.82 23.50
C LYS A 137 -2.69 26.35 22.41
N ILE A 138 -2.77 27.65 22.09
CA ILE A 138 -1.93 28.30 21.07
C ILE A 138 -0.44 28.29 21.48
N LYS A 139 -0.14 28.52 22.75
CA LYS A 139 1.24 28.47 23.28
C LYS A 139 1.87 27.07 23.24
N GLN A 140 1.08 26.01 23.23
CA GLN A 140 1.58 24.64 23.06
C GLN A 140 1.91 24.30 21.61
N LEU A 141 1.37 25.05 20.63
CA LEU A 141 1.67 24.82 19.22
C LEU A 141 3.13 25.21 18.90
N PRO A 142 3.81 24.47 18.02
CA PRO A 142 5.11 24.86 17.49
C PRO A 142 5.09 26.24 16.83
N SER A 143 6.25 26.90 16.78
CA SER A 143 6.37 28.30 16.33
C SER A 143 5.79 28.55 14.94
N GLU A 144 6.02 27.63 14.00
CA GLU A 144 5.53 27.73 12.62
C GLU A 144 3.99 27.68 12.57
N LEU A 145 3.40 26.72 13.27
CA LEU A 145 1.94 26.55 13.33
C LEU A 145 1.27 27.69 14.10
N ARG A 146 1.90 28.17 15.17
CA ARG A 146 1.44 29.36 15.90
C ARG A 146 1.42 30.59 15.00
N SER A 147 2.47 30.80 14.21
CA SER A 147 2.53 31.91 13.25
C SER A 147 1.40 31.81 12.21
N LYS A 148 1.06 30.61 11.74
CA LYS A 148 -0.12 30.40 10.87
C LYS A 148 -1.43 30.74 11.56
N VAL A 149 -1.62 30.33 12.82
CA VAL A 149 -2.82 30.66 13.61
C VAL A 149 -2.95 32.18 13.82
N GLU A 150 -1.85 32.85 14.15
CA GLU A 150 -1.80 34.31 14.30
C GLU A 150 -2.09 35.02 12.96
N SER A 151 -1.50 34.54 11.87
CA SER A 151 -1.72 35.08 10.52
C SER A 151 -3.16 34.88 10.02
N PHE A 152 -3.82 33.77 10.40
CA PHE A 152 -5.22 33.54 10.07
C PHE A 152 -6.17 34.44 10.87
N GLY A 153 -5.79 34.72 12.12
CA GLY A 153 -6.52 35.55 13.07
C GLY A 153 -7.16 34.70 14.17
N ILE A 154 -6.64 34.81 15.39
CA ILE A 154 -7.10 34.06 16.58
C ILE A 154 -8.60 34.29 16.84
N SER A 155 -9.09 35.51 16.61
CA SER A 155 -10.52 35.83 16.79
C SER A 155 -11.45 34.99 15.93
N ARG A 156 -11.00 34.53 14.74
CA ARG A 156 -11.79 33.65 13.86
C ARG A 156 -11.91 32.23 14.41
N LEU A 157 -10.95 31.81 15.25
CA LEU A 157 -10.89 30.48 15.86
C LEU A 157 -11.35 30.48 17.33
N ALA A 158 -11.56 31.65 17.95
CA ALA A 158 -11.81 31.77 19.39
C ALA A 158 -12.93 30.84 19.89
N GLY A 159 -14.09 30.86 19.21
CA GLY A 159 -15.23 30.01 19.59
C GLY A 159 -14.99 28.51 19.39
N ASP A 160 -14.06 28.12 18.52
CA ASP A 160 -13.68 26.71 18.35
C ASP A 160 -12.58 26.30 19.34
N LEU A 161 -11.65 27.19 19.67
CA LEU A 161 -10.62 26.95 20.67
C LEU A 161 -11.19 26.76 22.08
N GLU A 162 -12.34 27.37 22.37
CA GLU A 162 -13.06 27.19 23.65
C GLU A 162 -13.74 25.81 23.78
N LYS A 163 -14.03 25.14 22.66
CA LYS A 163 -14.63 23.79 22.67
C LYS A 163 -13.59 22.74 23.06
N ASN A 164 -14.04 21.72 23.79
CA ASN A 164 -13.20 20.62 24.29
C ASN A 164 -13.72 19.23 23.90
N ASN A 165 -14.72 19.15 23.02
CA ASN A 165 -15.39 17.91 22.60
C ASN A 165 -15.07 17.54 21.14
N TRP A 166 -13.82 17.71 20.73
CA TRP A 166 -13.41 17.45 19.36
C TRP A 166 -13.19 15.96 19.10
N PRO A 167 -13.47 15.47 17.88
CA PRO A 167 -13.13 14.10 17.51
C PRO A 167 -11.60 13.92 17.48
N ILE A 168 -11.14 12.71 17.79
CA ILE A 168 -9.73 12.34 17.66
C ILE A 168 -9.42 12.24 16.16
N PHE A 169 -8.41 13.00 15.72
CA PHE A 169 -8.11 13.11 14.29
C PHE A 169 -7.69 11.78 13.66
N GLU A 170 -6.94 10.95 14.39
CA GLU A 170 -6.54 9.62 13.93
C GLU A 170 -7.72 8.66 13.73
N ASP A 171 -8.77 8.80 14.53
CA ASP A 171 -9.99 8.03 14.39
C ASP A 171 -10.77 8.52 13.17
N LEU A 172 -10.85 9.84 12.97
CA LEU A 172 -11.47 10.44 11.79
C LEU A 172 -10.78 9.96 10.50
N LEU A 173 -9.44 10.00 10.44
CA LEU A 173 -8.66 9.48 9.31
C LEU A 173 -8.96 8.00 9.04
N SER A 174 -8.98 7.19 10.11
CA SER A 174 -9.24 5.75 10.02
C SER A 174 -10.64 5.44 9.46
N GLN A 175 -11.63 6.28 9.77
CA GLN A 175 -13.02 6.09 9.34
C GLN A 175 -13.31 6.65 7.95
N THR A 176 -12.65 7.75 7.58
CA THR A 176 -12.97 8.52 6.36
C THR A 176 -12.00 8.30 5.22
N CYS A 177 -10.78 7.79 5.47
CA CYS A 177 -9.76 7.54 4.45
C CYS A 177 -9.38 6.05 4.40
N PRO A 178 -9.99 5.25 3.49
CA PRO A 178 -9.77 3.81 3.44
C PRO A 178 -8.31 3.42 3.16
N LEU A 179 -7.63 4.18 2.28
CA LEU A 179 -6.23 3.92 1.93
C LEU A 179 -5.28 4.19 3.11
N TYR A 180 -5.59 5.19 3.93
CA TYR A 180 -4.89 5.45 5.19
C TYR A 180 -5.02 4.26 6.14
N TRP A 181 -6.25 3.81 6.39
CA TRP A 181 -6.51 2.68 7.28
C TRP A 181 -5.84 1.39 6.77
N LEU A 182 -5.92 1.11 5.47
CA LEU A 182 -5.29 -0.07 4.87
C LEU A 182 -3.76 -0.04 5.00
N GLN A 183 -3.13 1.13 4.82
CA GLN A 183 -1.69 1.25 5.08
C GLN A 183 -1.36 1.09 6.57
N LYS A 184 -2.16 1.66 7.47
CA LYS A 184 -1.99 1.46 8.93
C LYS A 184 -2.08 -0.03 9.30
N PHE A 185 -3.02 -0.75 8.70
CA PHE A 185 -3.17 -2.20 8.84
C PHE A 185 -1.95 -2.98 8.32
N ILE A 186 -1.41 -2.61 7.16
CA ILE A 186 -0.17 -3.20 6.61
C ILE A 186 1.02 -2.93 7.55
N SER A 187 1.18 -1.69 8.01
CA SER A 187 2.30 -1.27 8.86
C SER A 187 2.27 -1.89 10.26
N ALA A 188 1.09 -2.25 10.78
CA ALA A 188 0.94 -2.94 12.06
C ALA A 188 1.32 -4.44 11.99
N GLY A 189 1.58 -4.96 10.80
CA GLY A 189 2.00 -6.34 10.59
C GLY A 189 3.40 -6.61 11.10
N ASP A 190 3.60 -7.81 11.67
CA ASP A 190 4.90 -8.24 12.17
C ASP A 190 5.88 -8.49 11.00
N PRO A 191 6.93 -7.66 10.85
CA PRO A 191 7.88 -7.81 9.76
C PRO A 191 8.64 -9.14 9.81
N GLN A 192 8.71 -9.81 10.97
CA GLN A 192 9.37 -11.10 11.11
C GLN A 192 8.64 -12.20 10.32
N VAL A 193 7.30 -12.18 10.31
CA VAL A 193 6.49 -13.14 9.57
C VAL A 193 6.83 -13.09 8.08
N CYS A 194 6.89 -11.88 7.51
CA CYS A 194 7.28 -11.69 6.11
C CYS A 194 8.73 -12.13 5.84
N ARG A 195 9.66 -11.85 6.77
CA ARG A 195 11.07 -12.27 6.65
C ARG A 195 11.20 -13.80 6.64
N ASP A 196 10.51 -14.50 7.52
CA ASP A 196 10.51 -15.97 7.61
C ASP A 196 9.99 -16.60 6.31
N LEU A 197 9.01 -15.94 5.68
CA LEU A 197 8.43 -16.33 4.40
C LEU A 197 9.19 -15.79 3.17
N ARG A 198 10.29 -15.06 3.38
CA ARG A 198 11.13 -14.44 2.35
C ARG A 198 10.39 -13.51 1.41
N VAL A 199 9.34 -12.86 1.93
CA VAL A 199 8.56 -11.86 1.20
C VAL A 199 9.36 -10.56 1.17
N PRO A 200 9.65 -9.99 -0.02
CA PRO A 200 10.31 -8.69 -0.12
C PRO A 200 9.51 -7.58 0.55
N ARG A 201 10.17 -6.52 1.04
CA ARG A 201 9.51 -5.44 1.80
C ARG A 201 8.48 -4.70 0.96
N GLU A 202 8.83 -4.44 -0.30
CA GLU A 202 7.97 -3.88 -1.34
C GLU A 202 6.72 -4.74 -1.63
N CYS A 203 6.70 -6.01 -1.19
CA CYS A 203 5.55 -6.90 -1.36
C CYS A 203 4.70 -7.04 -0.10
N TYR A 204 4.96 -6.29 0.97
CA TYR A 204 4.20 -6.43 2.23
C TYR A 204 2.72 -6.10 2.07
N GLY A 205 2.37 -5.10 1.26
CA GLY A 205 0.96 -4.79 0.98
C GLY A 205 0.24 -5.94 0.28
N TYR A 206 0.91 -6.59 -0.68
CA TYR A 206 0.38 -7.80 -1.32
C TYR A 206 0.25 -8.96 -0.33
N TYR A 207 1.20 -9.09 0.60
CA TYR A 207 1.16 -10.11 1.64
C TYR A 207 -0.04 -9.96 2.55
N TRP A 208 -0.13 -8.84 3.27
CA TRP A 208 -1.10 -8.66 4.35
C TRP A 208 -2.53 -8.53 3.88
N LEU A 209 -2.75 -8.13 2.62
CA LEU A 209 -4.07 -8.04 2.00
C LEU A 209 -4.37 -9.23 1.08
N GLY A 210 -3.40 -10.13 0.92
CA GLY A 210 -3.48 -11.29 0.03
C GLY A 210 -4.28 -12.45 0.63
N PRO A 211 -4.23 -13.62 -0.03
CA PRO A 211 -4.86 -14.84 0.48
C PRO A 211 -4.42 -15.22 1.89
N LEU A 212 -5.39 -15.47 2.77
CA LEU A 212 -5.14 -15.90 4.14
C LEU A 212 -4.35 -17.21 4.18
N GLY A 213 -3.36 -17.27 5.07
CA GLY A 213 -2.44 -18.40 5.23
C GLY A 213 -1.65 -18.76 3.97
N TYR A 214 -1.68 -17.92 2.92
CA TYR A 214 -1.19 -18.26 1.58
C TYR A 214 -1.84 -19.55 1.04
N SER A 215 -3.10 -19.74 1.42
CA SER A 215 -3.87 -20.93 1.08
C SER A 215 -4.36 -20.90 -0.35
N THR A 216 -4.39 -22.06 -1.00
CA THR A 216 -5.06 -22.27 -2.30
C THR A 216 -6.56 -21.99 -2.24
N ALA A 217 -7.16 -21.91 -1.05
CA ALA A 217 -8.56 -21.53 -0.85
C ALA A 217 -8.86 -20.07 -1.23
N LYS A 218 -7.85 -19.20 -1.32
CA LYS A 218 -7.98 -17.78 -1.70
C LYS A 218 -8.99 -16.98 -0.86
N ALA A 219 -9.25 -17.40 0.37
CA ALA A 219 -10.00 -16.59 1.34
C ALA A 219 -9.20 -15.33 1.68
N THR A 220 -9.88 -14.23 1.97
CA THR A 220 -9.27 -12.94 2.32
C THR A 220 -9.70 -12.53 3.73
N ILE A 221 -9.00 -11.57 4.33
CA ILE A 221 -9.40 -10.99 5.63
C ILE A 221 -10.73 -10.22 5.54
N PHE A 222 -11.11 -9.80 4.33
CA PHE A 222 -12.25 -8.94 4.06
C PHE A 222 -13.54 -9.75 3.93
N CYS A 223 -14.03 -10.23 5.07
CA CYS A 223 -15.28 -10.96 5.20
C CYS A 223 -16.12 -10.32 6.30
N LYS A 224 -17.43 -10.19 6.09
CA LYS A 224 -18.34 -9.47 7.02
C LYS A 224 -18.35 -10.14 8.40
N GLU A 225 -18.28 -11.47 8.39
CA GLU A 225 -18.29 -12.36 9.53
C GLU A 225 -17.03 -12.20 10.38
N THR A 226 -15.88 -11.94 9.76
CA THR A 226 -14.59 -11.77 10.44
C THR A 226 -14.65 -10.67 11.49
N HIS A 227 -15.34 -9.55 11.25
CA HIS A 227 -15.51 -8.49 12.24
C HIS A 227 -16.16 -9.01 13.54
N HIS A 228 -17.18 -9.86 13.40
CA HIS A 228 -17.85 -10.45 14.55
C HIS A 228 -16.96 -11.47 15.30
N ILE A 229 -16.27 -12.33 14.54
CA ILE A 229 -15.35 -13.32 15.11
C ILE A 229 -14.26 -12.62 15.93
N LEU A 230 -13.62 -11.60 15.36
CA LEU A 230 -12.50 -10.90 15.98
C LEU A 230 -12.90 -10.15 17.26
N GLN A 231 -14.13 -9.63 17.35
CA GLN A 231 -14.65 -9.00 18.57
C GLN A 231 -14.73 -9.95 19.77
N GLN A 232 -14.71 -11.26 19.56
CA GLN A 232 -14.81 -12.28 20.62
C GLN A 232 -13.46 -12.88 21.03
N LEU A 233 -12.36 -12.44 20.42
CA LEU A 233 -11.01 -12.95 20.69
C LEU A 233 -10.26 -12.03 21.65
N THR A 234 -9.66 -12.62 22.67
CA THR A 234 -8.65 -11.94 23.49
C THR A 234 -7.26 -12.09 22.88
N LYS A 235 -6.28 -11.35 23.41
CA LYS A 235 -4.88 -11.46 22.99
C LYS A 235 -4.33 -12.86 23.25
N GLU A 236 -4.72 -13.48 24.37
CA GLU A 236 -4.34 -14.83 24.77
C GLU A 236 -4.91 -15.87 23.80
N ASP A 237 -6.17 -15.71 23.37
CA ASP A 237 -6.77 -16.58 22.35
C ASP A 237 -5.97 -16.52 21.05
N VAL A 238 -5.64 -15.32 20.57
CA VAL A 238 -4.87 -15.14 19.32
C VAL A 238 -3.50 -15.80 19.40
N LEU A 239 -2.79 -15.64 20.52
CA LEU A 239 -1.49 -16.30 20.75
C LEU A 239 -1.63 -17.82 20.80
N LEU A 240 -2.64 -18.34 21.49
CA LEU A 240 -2.91 -19.77 21.57
C LEU A 240 -3.20 -20.36 20.18
N LEU A 241 -4.13 -19.75 19.44
CA LEU A 241 -4.53 -20.20 18.10
C LEU A 241 -3.34 -20.17 17.13
N LYS A 242 -2.54 -19.09 17.13
CA LYS A 242 -1.30 -19.00 16.34
C LYS A 242 -0.33 -20.14 16.67
N ASN A 243 -0.09 -20.40 17.95
CA ASN A 243 0.80 -21.47 18.39
C ASN A 243 0.29 -22.86 17.97
N LYS A 244 -1.01 -23.14 18.15
CA LYS A 244 -1.64 -24.42 17.78
C LYS A 244 -1.62 -24.64 16.27
N ALA A 245 -1.91 -23.60 15.48
CA ALA A 245 -1.85 -23.64 14.02
C ALA A 245 -0.43 -23.94 13.51
N LEU A 246 0.59 -23.26 14.04
CA LEU A 246 1.98 -23.45 13.62
C LEU A 246 2.56 -24.82 14.02
N GLN A 247 2.03 -25.43 15.08
CA GLN A 247 2.41 -26.76 15.55
C GLN A 247 1.60 -27.91 14.90
N GLU A 248 0.71 -27.61 13.96
CA GLU A 248 -0.21 -28.60 13.34
C GLU A 248 -1.07 -29.34 14.39
N LYS A 249 -1.44 -28.62 15.45
CA LYS A 249 -2.28 -29.09 16.56
C LYS A 249 -3.58 -28.30 16.61
N TRP A 250 -4.27 -28.18 15.48
CA TRP A 250 -5.52 -27.43 15.41
C TRP A 250 -6.70 -28.17 16.07
N ASP A 251 -6.72 -29.50 15.98
CA ASP A 251 -7.77 -30.35 16.56
C ASP A 251 -7.56 -30.60 18.06
N THR A 252 -7.50 -29.55 18.86
CA THR A 252 -7.41 -29.67 20.33
C THR A 252 -8.61 -29.06 21.05
N ASP A 253 -8.86 -29.52 22.28
CA ASP A 253 -10.03 -29.09 23.06
C ASP A 253 -10.01 -27.59 23.34
N GLU A 254 -8.84 -26.97 23.49
CA GLU A 254 -8.74 -25.53 23.72
C GLU A 254 -9.18 -24.73 22.48
N VAL A 255 -8.84 -25.18 21.27
CA VAL A 255 -9.30 -24.56 20.02
C VAL A 255 -10.81 -24.73 19.88
N LYS A 256 -11.33 -25.94 20.13
CA LYS A 256 -12.76 -26.24 20.09
C LYS A 256 -13.56 -25.38 21.08
N ALA A 257 -13.03 -25.16 22.29
CA ALA A 257 -13.66 -24.32 23.29
C ALA A 257 -13.78 -22.85 22.84
N ILE A 258 -12.74 -22.30 22.19
CA ILE A 258 -12.80 -20.95 21.62
C ILE A 258 -13.85 -20.87 20.52
N VAL A 259 -13.86 -21.83 19.59
CA VAL A 259 -14.85 -21.91 18.50
C VAL A 259 -16.27 -22.01 19.05
N GLU A 260 -16.48 -22.85 20.06
CA GLU A 260 -17.77 -23.02 20.73
C GLU A 260 -18.25 -21.72 21.36
N ARG A 261 -17.35 -21.01 22.06
CA ARG A 261 -17.66 -19.73 22.70
C ARG A 261 -18.13 -18.70 21.67
N ILE A 262 -17.37 -18.53 20.59
CA ILE A 262 -17.71 -17.58 19.50
C ILE A 262 -19.04 -17.95 18.86
N TYR A 263 -19.25 -19.22 18.53
CA TYR A 263 -20.49 -19.72 17.93
C TYR A 263 -21.70 -19.52 18.84
N THR A 264 -21.55 -19.82 20.13
CA THR A 264 -22.61 -19.64 21.13
C THR A 264 -23.00 -18.16 21.25
N THR A 265 -22.01 -17.26 21.31
CA THR A 265 -22.29 -15.82 21.37
C THR A 265 -22.95 -15.30 20.09
N TYR A 266 -22.52 -15.78 18.92
CA TYR A 266 -23.13 -15.43 17.63
C TYR A 266 -24.61 -15.85 17.57
N THR A 267 -24.90 -17.10 17.92
CA THR A 267 -26.26 -17.65 17.88
C THR A 267 -27.20 -17.03 18.92
N ALA A 268 -26.69 -16.72 20.12
CA ALA A 268 -27.47 -16.09 21.19
C ALA A 268 -27.97 -14.68 20.85
N ARG A 269 -27.27 -13.94 19.98
CA ARG A 269 -27.68 -12.59 19.55
C ARG A 269 -28.89 -12.60 18.60
N GLY A 270 -29.31 -13.76 18.08
CA GLY A 270 -30.51 -13.92 17.26
C GLY A 270 -30.52 -13.15 15.92
N THR A 271 -29.44 -12.46 15.56
CA THR A 271 -29.51 -11.32 14.62
C THR A 271 -29.16 -11.60 13.17
N LEU A 272 -28.75 -12.82 12.78
CA LEU A 272 -28.27 -13.06 11.41
C LEU A 272 -28.66 -14.45 10.88
N LYS A 273 -29.96 -14.75 10.86
CA LYS A 273 -30.51 -15.90 10.12
C LYS A 273 -30.84 -15.58 8.65
N THR A 274 -30.65 -14.36 8.18
CA THR A 274 -31.42 -13.85 7.02
C THR A 274 -30.68 -13.67 5.70
N GLU A 275 -29.36 -13.80 5.58
CA GLU A 275 -28.71 -13.71 4.27
C GLU A 275 -27.64 -14.81 4.12
N ALA A 276 -27.98 -15.83 3.31
CA ALA A 276 -27.11 -16.89 2.79
C ALA A 276 -26.07 -17.53 3.76
N GLY A 277 -26.53 -18.49 4.58
CA GLY A 277 -25.66 -19.45 5.26
C GLY A 277 -24.96 -18.91 6.50
N GLY A 278 -25.63 -18.93 7.66
CA GLY A 278 -25.06 -18.46 8.92
C GLY A 278 -23.74 -19.16 9.30
N LEU A 279 -22.90 -18.44 10.05
CA LEU A 279 -21.65 -18.93 10.62
C LEU A 279 -21.84 -20.29 11.32
N THR A 280 -21.20 -21.34 10.81
CA THR A 280 -21.09 -22.65 11.48
C THR A 280 -19.80 -22.72 12.29
N LYS A 281 -19.73 -23.65 13.25
CA LYS A 281 -18.48 -23.94 13.99
C LYS A 281 -17.33 -24.28 13.05
N GLU A 282 -17.62 -25.00 11.97
CA GLU A 282 -16.64 -25.38 10.95
C GLU A 282 -16.11 -24.16 10.20
N THR A 283 -16.97 -23.23 9.79
CA THR A 283 -16.56 -21.99 9.12
C THR A 283 -15.72 -21.12 10.05
N ILE A 284 -16.15 -20.94 11.30
CA ILE A 284 -15.39 -20.20 12.33
C ILE A 284 -14.01 -20.83 12.51
N SER A 285 -13.94 -22.15 12.69
CA SER A 285 -12.67 -22.86 12.88
C SER A 285 -11.74 -22.70 11.66
N LYS A 286 -12.28 -22.80 10.44
CA LYS A 286 -11.51 -22.60 9.20
C LYS A 286 -10.95 -21.18 9.09
N GLU A 287 -11.77 -20.16 9.34
CA GLU A 287 -11.34 -18.77 9.30
C GLU A 287 -10.25 -18.48 10.35
N LEU A 288 -10.47 -18.88 11.60
CA LEU A 288 -9.48 -18.74 12.67
C LEU A 288 -8.16 -19.43 12.34
N LEU A 289 -8.21 -20.62 11.72
CA LEU A 289 -7.01 -21.32 11.28
C LEU A 289 -6.25 -20.51 10.23
N LEU A 290 -6.93 -20.04 9.20
CA LEU A 290 -6.30 -19.29 8.12
C LEU A 290 -5.72 -17.95 8.61
N LEU A 291 -6.42 -17.25 9.50
CA LEU A 291 -5.93 -16.03 10.16
C LEU A 291 -4.66 -16.32 10.97
N SER A 292 -4.70 -17.40 11.76
CA SER A 292 -3.58 -17.84 12.60
C SER A 292 -2.35 -18.24 11.78
N LEU A 293 -2.56 -18.94 10.66
CA LEU A 293 -1.50 -19.32 9.72
C LEU A 293 -0.96 -18.14 8.92
N HIS A 294 -1.79 -17.13 8.64
CA HIS A 294 -1.36 -15.89 7.98
C HIS A 294 -0.44 -15.08 8.89
N GLY A 295 -0.68 -15.12 10.21
CA GLY A 295 0.23 -14.53 11.20
C GLY A 295 -0.03 -13.07 11.51
N TYR A 296 -1.26 -12.59 11.33
CA TYR A 296 -1.66 -11.25 11.77
C TYR A 296 -1.33 -11.01 13.25
N SER A 297 -0.87 -9.80 13.55
CA SER A 297 -0.65 -9.35 14.92
C SER A 297 -1.99 -9.05 15.61
N PHE A 298 -2.02 -9.08 16.95
CA PHE A 298 -3.23 -8.67 17.67
C PHE A 298 -3.62 -7.22 17.35
N ASP A 299 -2.64 -6.34 17.17
CA ASP A 299 -2.87 -4.93 16.82
C ASP A 299 -3.54 -4.79 15.44
N GLN A 300 -3.15 -5.60 14.45
CA GLN A 300 -3.84 -5.66 13.16
C GLN A 300 -5.31 -6.08 13.31
N LEU A 301 -5.57 -7.12 14.11
CA LEU A 301 -6.94 -7.59 14.35
C LEU A 301 -7.78 -6.55 15.09
N GLN A 302 -7.18 -5.81 16.02
CA GLN A 302 -7.83 -4.71 16.73
C GLN A 302 -8.25 -3.57 15.79
N LEU A 303 -7.42 -3.23 14.79
CA LEU A 303 -7.77 -2.20 13.79
C LEU A 303 -9.08 -2.54 13.04
N ILE A 304 -9.35 -3.84 12.79
CA ILE A 304 -10.60 -4.28 12.16
C ILE A 304 -11.78 -4.04 13.12
N THR A 305 -11.65 -4.44 14.38
CA THR A 305 -12.74 -4.31 15.36
C THR A 305 -13.05 -2.87 15.75
N GLN A 306 -12.07 -1.96 15.62
CA GLN A 306 -12.21 -0.52 15.88
C GLN A 306 -12.86 0.23 14.71
N LEU A 307 -12.85 -0.35 13.51
CA LEU A 307 -13.48 0.27 12.35
C LEU A 307 -15.01 0.17 12.48
N PRO A 308 -15.77 1.24 12.15
CA PRO A 308 -17.21 1.18 12.03
C PRO A 308 -17.65 0.07 11.09
N ARG A 309 -18.77 -0.59 11.42
CA ARG A 309 -19.25 -1.77 10.70
C ARG A 309 -19.58 -1.48 9.24
N ASP A 310 -20.15 -0.32 8.95
CA ASP A 310 -20.46 0.13 7.59
C ASP A 310 -19.21 0.35 6.74
N ALA A 311 -18.14 0.91 7.33
CA ALA A 311 -16.85 1.05 6.67
C ALA A 311 -16.19 -0.32 6.41
N TRP A 312 -16.26 -1.25 7.37
CA TRP A 312 -15.79 -2.62 7.19
C TRP A 312 -16.56 -3.37 6.10
N ASP A 313 -17.89 -3.31 6.14
CA ASP A 313 -18.76 -3.95 5.16
C ASP A 313 -18.49 -3.40 3.74
N TRP A 314 -18.17 -2.11 3.64
CA TRP A 314 -17.76 -1.51 2.36
C TRP A 314 -16.41 -2.03 1.86
N LEU A 315 -15.40 -2.17 2.73
CA LEU A 315 -14.12 -2.81 2.35
C LEU A 315 -14.33 -4.26 1.89
N CYS A 316 -15.16 -5.02 2.62
CA CYS A 316 -15.57 -6.38 2.25
C CYS A 316 -16.26 -6.42 0.89
N PHE A 317 -17.15 -5.47 0.64
CA PHE A 317 -17.80 -5.34 -0.67
C PHE A 317 -16.77 -5.08 -1.76
N VAL A 318 -15.86 -4.11 -1.61
CA VAL A 318 -14.86 -3.81 -2.64
C VAL A 318 -14.00 -5.03 -2.95
N ASP A 319 -13.50 -5.73 -1.91
CA ASP A 319 -12.59 -6.87 -2.10
C ASP A 319 -13.25 -8.06 -2.82
N ASN A 320 -14.56 -8.26 -2.61
CA ASN A 320 -15.34 -9.40 -3.11
C ASN A 320 -16.42 -9.02 -4.16
N SER A 321 -16.45 -7.78 -4.64
CA SER A 321 -17.50 -7.25 -5.54
C SER A 321 -17.54 -7.92 -6.92
N THR A 322 -16.56 -8.77 -7.22
CA THR A 322 -16.35 -9.38 -8.52
C THR A 322 -16.18 -10.89 -8.36
N ALA A 323 -16.25 -11.66 -9.45
CA ALA A 323 -15.95 -13.09 -9.41
C ALA A 323 -14.50 -13.41 -8.95
N TYR A 324 -13.63 -12.40 -8.90
CA TYR A 324 -12.28 -12.46 -8.37
C TYR A 324 -12.21 -11.67 -7.06
N ASN A 325 -11.98 -12.37 -5.96
CA ASN A 325 -11.62 -11.76 -4.67
C ASN A 325 -10.23 -11.09 -4.80
N LEU A 326 -9.79 -10.35 -3.76
CA LEU A 326 -8.48 -9.69 -3.64
C LEU A 326 -8.37 -8.32 -4.36
N GLN A 327 -9.48 -7.66 -4.67
CA GLN A 327 -9.43 -6.35 -5.34
C GLN A 327 -8.67 -5.30 -4.51
N LEU A 328 -8.77 -5.35 -3.17
CA LEU A 328 -8.00 -4.47 -2.29
C LEU A 328 -6.51 -4.83 -2.28
N CYS A 329 -6.16 -6.12 -2.38
CA CYS A 329 -4.78 -6.56 -2.55
C CYS A 329 -4.18 -6.03 -3.85
N ALA A 330 -4.92 -6.09 -4.97
CA ALA A 330 -4.46 -5.56 -6.26
C ALA A 330 -4.21 -4.05 -6.19
N LEU A 331 -5.16 -3.31 -5.62
CA LEU A 331 -5.10 -1.86 -5.47
C LEU A 331 -3.99 -1.44 -4.50
N VAL A 332 -4.13 -1.79 -3.22
CA VAL A 332 -3.26 -1.27 -2.17
C VAL A 332 -1.90 -1.93 -2.17
N GLY A 333 -1.79 -3.20 -2.60
CA GLY A 333 -0.50 -3.84 -2.82
C GLY A 333 0.35 -3.05 -3.82
N ALA A 334 -0.25 -2.56 -4.92
CA ALA A 334 0.46 -1.74 -5.90
C ALA A 334 0.90 -0.39 -5.31
N LEU A 335 0.01 0.30 -4.58
CA LEU A 335 0.32 1.60 -3.96
C LEU A 335 1.41 1.47 -2.88
N SER A 336 1.30 0.45 -2.03
CA SER A 336 2.24 0.17 -0.94
C SER A 336 3.61 -0.25 -1.47
N SER A 337 3.67 -1.00 -2.57
CA SER A 337 4.95 -1.41 -3.19
C SER A 337 5.83 -0.26 -3.65
N GLN A 338 5.23 0.90 -3.88
CA GLN A 338 5.91 2.13 -4.30
C GLN A 338 5.97 3.17 -3.17
N ASN A 339 5.67 2.76 -1.94
CA ASN A 339 5.65 3.60 -0.73
C ASN A 339 4.75 4.86 -0.86
N LEU A 340 3.71 4.81 -1.70
CA LEU A 340 2.84 5.96 -1.96
C LEU A 340 1.91 6.27 -0.78
N LEU A 341 1.69 5.29 0.10
CA LEU A 341 0.82 5.43 1.27
C LEU A 341 1.61 5.52 2.59
N ASP A 342 2.90 5.16 2.60
CA ASP A 342 3.73 5.19 3.81
C ASP A 342 4.19 6.62 4.12
N GLU A 343 3.59 7.25 5.12
CA GLU A 343 3.92 8.60 5.55
C GLU A 343 5.38 8.83 5.96
N SER A 344 6.09 7.77 6.37
CA SER A 344 7.51 7.87 6.69
C SER A 344 8.38 7.97 5.43
N SER A 345 7.83 7.60 4.27
CA SER A 345 8.51 7.66 2.99
C SER A 345 8.54 9.07 2.41
N ILE A 346 9.64 9.42 1.75
CA ILE A 346 9.72 10.61 0.90
C ILE A 346 8.75 10.54 -0.30
N ASP A 347 8.31 9.33 -0.64
CA ASP A 347 7.42 9.06 -1.77
C ASP A 347 5.93 9.11 -1.40
N PHE A 348 5.60 9.33 -0.13
CA PHE A 348 4.23 9.48 0.35
C PHE A 348 3.45 10.51 -0.47
N ASP A 349 2.28 10.11 -0.96
CA ASP A 349 1.35 11.00 -1.63
C ASP A 349 0.14 11.27 -0.74
N VAL A 350 0.10 12.48 -0.19
CA VAL A 350 -0.97 12.92 0.70
C VAL A 350 -2.36 12.88 0.03
N ASN A 351 -2.44 13.05 -1.30
CA ASN A 351 -3.71 12.97 -2.03
C ASN A 351 -4.28 11.55 -2.07
N LEU A 352 -3.40 10.54 -2.03
CA LEU A 352 -3.79 9.14 -1.94
C LEU A 352 -4.07 8.75 -0.50
N GLY A 353 -3.21 9.15 0.44
CA GLY A 353 -3.39 8.87 1.86
C GLY A 353 -4.70 9.45 2.41
N LEU A 354 -5.04 10.69 2.03
CA LEU A 354 -6.25 11.39 2.46
C LEU A 354 -7.40 11.28 1.45
N TYR A 355 -7.37 10.28 0.56
CA TYR A 355 -8.46 10.05 -0.38
C TYR A 355 -9.70 9.57 0.38
N VAL A 356 -10.78 10.34 0.29
CA VAL A 356 -11.98 10.12 1.10
C VAL A 356 -12.81 8.94 0.61
N ILE A 357 -13.45 8.22 1.54
CA ILE A 357 -14.26 7.03 1.25
C ILE A 357 -15.44 7.34 0.32
N GLN A 358 -16.00 8.56 0.40
CA GLN A 358 -17.12 8.98 -0.42
C GLN A 358 -16.73 9.08 -1.92
N ASP A 359 -15.60 9.70 -2.22
CA ASP A 359 -15.07 9.78 -3.59
C ASP A 359 -14.75 8.37 -4.15
N LEU A 360 -14.25 7.46 -3.30
CA LEU A 360 -14.03 6.06 -3.67
C LEU A 360 -15.34 5.32 -3.94
N LYS A 361 -16.38 5.53 -3.12
CA LYS A 361 -17.71 4.97 -3.31
C LYS A 361 -18.30 5.39 -4.66
N GLU A 362 -18.18 6.67 -5.01
CA GLU A 362 -18.61 7.21 -6.29
C GLU A 362 -17.87 6.57 -7.47
N ALA A 363 -16.55 6.38 -7.35
CA ALA A 363 -15.76 5.68 -8.37
C ALA A 363 -16.20 4.21 -8.56
N VAL A 364 -16.49 3.50 -7.46
CA VAL A 364 -16.98 2.11 -7.51
C VAL A 364 -18.39 2.04 -8.13
N GLN A 365 -19.25 3.02 -7.85
CA GLN A 365 -20.57 3.12 -8.48
C GLN A 365 -20.46 3.39 -9.98
N ALA A 366 -19.59 4.31 -10.39
CA ALA A 366 -19.31 4.59 -11.80
C ALA A 366 -18.78 3.35 -12.53
N PHE A 367 -17.86 2.59 -11.92
CA PHE A 367 -17.39 1.31 -12.46
C PHE A 367 -18.53 0.31 -12.63
N SER A 368 -19.41 0.19 -11.63
CA SER A 368 -20.53 -0.75 -11.67
C SER A 368 -21.53 -0.46 -12.80
N ALA A 369 -21.60 0.80 -13.24
CA ALA A 369 -22.42 1.26 -14.37
C ALA A 369 -21.68 1.22 -15.73
N SER A 370 -20.38 0.95 -15.74
CA SER A 370 -19.55 0.93 -16.95
C SER A 370 -19.58 -0.44 -17.65
N ASP A 371 -19.19 -0.46 -18.93
CA ASP A 371 -18.99 -1.69 -19.71
C ASP A 371 -17.64 -2.39 -19.40
N GLU A 372 -16.86 -1.89 -18.43
CA GLU A 372 -15.59 -2.51 -18.09
C GLU A 372 -15.77 -3.93 -17.52
N PRO A 373 -14.81 -4.84 -17.77
CA PRO A 373 -14.87 -6.18 -17.21
C PRO A 373 -14.90 -6.10 -15.67
N LYS A 374 -16.04 -6.51 -15.08
CA LYS A 374 -16.25 -6.44 -13.62
C LYS A 374 -15.12 -7.05 -12.79
N LYS A 375 -14.35 -7.99 -13.34
CA LYS A 375 -13.18 -8.63 -12.72
C LYS A 375 -11.98 -7.71 -12.43
N GLU A 376 -11.98 -6.46 -12.91
CA GLU A 376 -10.81 -5.57 -12.84
C GLU A 376 -10.99 -4.35 -11.91
N LEU A 377 -11.92 -4.38 -10.93
CA LEU A 377 -12.20 -3.22 -10.07
C LEU A 377 -10.93 -2.62 -9.43
N GLY A 378 -10.04 -3.43 -8.86
CA GLY A 378 -8.80 -2.94 -8.24
C GLY A 378 -7.89 -2.23 -9.25
N LYS A 379 -7.82 -2.72 -10.50
CA LYS A 379 -7.06 -2.08 -11.59
C LYS A 379 -7.74 -0.78 -12.05
N PHE A 380 -9.07 -0.77 -12.14
CA PHE A 380 -9.85 0.42 -12.43
C PHE A 380 -9.60 1.50 -11.36
N LEU A 381 -9.69 1.15 -10.08
CA LEU A 381 -9.45 2.08 -8.98
C LEU A 381 -8.02 2.62 -8.98
N LEU A 382 -7.01 1.82 -9.34
CA LEU A 382 -5.65 2.30 -9.54
C LEU A 382 -5.56 3.37 -10.63
N ARG A 383 -6.20 3.15 -11.78
CA ARG A 383 -6.26 4.14 -12.87
C ARG A 383 -7.02 5.39 -12.45
N HIS A 384 -8.14 5.23 -11.74
CA HIS A 384 -8.92 6.34 -11.20
C HIS A 384 -8.08 7.22 -10.29
N LEU A 385 -7.37 6.61 -9.33
CA LEU A 385 -6.49 7.32 -8.40
C LEU A 385 -5.30 8.01 -9.08
N SER A 386 -4.88 7.56 -10.27
CA SER A 386 -3.81 8.21 -11.02
C SER A 386 -4.18 9.63 -11.47
N SER A 387 -5.48 9.94 -11.57
CA SER A 387 -5.95 11.29 -11.89
C SER A 387 -5.63 12.32 -10.80
N VAL A 388 -5.49 11.87 -9.55
CA VAL A 388 -5.19 12.73 -8.40
C VAL A 388 -3.74 12.61 -7.91
N SER A 389 -2.95 11.72 -8.52
CA SER A 389 -1.55 11.50 -8.17
C SER A 389 -0.68 11.35 -9.41
N LYS A 390 0.09 12.41 -9.72
CA LYS A 390 1.10 12.40 -10.81
C LYS A 390 2.16 11.32 -10.60
N ARG A 391 2.43 10.99 -9.34
CA ARG A 391 3.40 9.96 -8.97
C ARG A 391 2.86 8.57 -9.30
N LEU A 392 1.60 8.29 -8.95
CA LEU A 392 0.93 7.07 -9.35
C LEU A 392 0.79 6.96 -10.87
N GLU A 393 0.43 8.04 -11.56
CA GLU A 393 0.39 8.10 -13.03
C GLU A 393 1.74 7.65 -13.64
N SER A 394 2.86 8.16 -13.10
CA SER A 394 4.20 7.76 -13.52
C SER A 394 4.49 6.29 -13.25
N VAL A 395 4.15 5.79 -12.05
CA VAL A 395 4.29 4.39 -11.64
C VAL A 395 3.52 3.45 -12.57
N LEU A 396 2.29 3.80 -12.92
CA LEU A 396 1.44 3.00 -13.81
C LEU A 396 2.01 2.99 -15.23
N ARG A 397 2.44 4.15 -15.76
CA ARG A 397 3.05 4.28 -17.08
C ARG A 397 4.34 3.45 -17.23
N GLN A 398 5.14 3.40 -16.17
CA GLN A 398 6.40 2.65 -16.16
C GLN A 398 6.22 1.16 -15.82
N GLY A 399 5.03 0.74 -15.38
CA GLY A 399 4.77 -0.64 -14.98
C GLY A 399 5.48 -1.09 -13.70
N LEU A 400 5.94 -0.17 -12.84
CA LEU A 400 6.75 -0.49 -11.65
C LEU A 400 5.99 -1.39 -10.66
N HIS A 401 4.69 -1.16 -10.50
CA HIS A 401 3.82 -1.99 -9.67
C HIS A 401 3.78 -3.46 -10.13
N ARG A 402 3.88 -3.73 -11.45
CA ARG A 402 3.90 -5.09 -11.99
C ARG A 402 5.20 -5.80 -11.69
N ILE A 403 6.33 -5.08 -11.77
CA ILE A 403 7.65 -5.62 -11.44
C ILE A 403 7.68 -6.10 -9.97
N ALA A 404 7.14 -5.30 -9.05
CA ALA A 404 7.04 -5.69 -7.64
C ALA A 404 6.13 -6.92 -7.45
N LEU A 405 5.01 -6.99 -8.18
CA LEU A 405 4.10 -8.13 -8.14
C LEU A 405 4.75 -9.42 -8.65
N GLU A 406 5.46 -9.36 -9.79
CA GLU A 406 6.20 -10.48 -10.37
C GLU A 406 7.29 -10.98 -9.41
N HIS A 407 8.02 -10.06 -8.80
CA HIS A 407 9.04 -10.38 -7.80
C HIS A 407 8.45 -11.06 -6.56
N GLY A 408 7.30 -10.61 -6.09
CA GLY A 408 6.54 -11.25 -5.02
C GLY A 408 6.10 -12.67 -5.42
N ASN A 409 5.50 -12.82 -6.61
CA ASN A 409 5.04 -14.10 -7.14
C ASN A 409 6.17 -15.13 -7.29
N ALA A 410 7.37 -14.70 -7.68
CA ALA A 410 8.51 -15.59 -7.85
C ALA A 410 9.03 -16.18 -6.52
N ARG A 411 8.75 -15.52 -5.39
CA ARG A 411 9.29 -15.89 -4.08
C ARG A 411 8.26 -16.42 -3.10
N ALA A 412 6.99 -16.10 -3.31
CA ALA A 412 5.94 -16.45 -2.38
C ALA A 412 5.60 -17.95 -2.43
N ARG A 413 5.29 -18.51 -1.26
CA ARG A 413 5.01 -19.94 -1.07
C ARG A 413 3.52 -20.16 -0.87
N VAL A 414 2.90 -21.02 -1.68
CA VAL A 414 1.47 -21.35 -1.57
C VAL A 414 1.33 -22.66 -0.81
N TYR A 415 0.27 -22.78 -0.02
CA TYR A 415 0.01 -23.99 0.75
C TYR A 415 -1.39 -24.52 0.50
N ASP A 416 -1.52 -25.84 0.41
CA ASP A 416 -2.78 -26.50 0.72
C ASP A 416 -2.84 -26.69 2.23
N VAL A 417 -3.93 -26.26 2.85
CA VAL A 417 -4.14 -26.32 4.30
C VAL A 417 -5.11 -27.45 4.62
N ASN A 418 -4.70 -28.36 5.51
CA ASN A 418 -5.62 -29.29 6.14
C ASN A 418 -6.39 -28.57 7.24
N PHE A 419 -7.68 -28.33 7.03
CA PHE A 419 -8.53 -27.59 7.97
C PHE A 419 -8.85 -28.33 9.27
N VAL A 420 -8.53 -29.62 9.37
CA VAL A 420 -8.68 -30.40 10.60
C VAL A 420 -7.44 -30.26 11.48
N THR A 421 -6.25 -30.48 10.91
CA THR A 421 -5.00 -30.54 11.67
C THR A 421 -4.22 -29.23 11.68
N GLY A 422 -4.41 -28.36 10.68
CA GLY A 422 -3.58 -27.19 10.43
C GLY A 422 -2.33 -27.48 9.61
N ALA A 423 -2.09 -28.74 9.22
CA ALA A 423 -0.93 -29.13 8.41
C ALA A 423 -0.94 -28.43 7.05
N ARG A 424 0.26 -28.05 6.56
CA ARG A 424 0.43 -27.30 5.31
C ARG A 424 1.31 -28.06 4.31
N ILE A 425 0.81 -28.20 3.09
CA ILE A 425 1.56 -28.81 1.98
C ILE A 425 1.91 -27.72 0.97
N HIS A 426 3.20 -27.49 0.76
CA HIS A 426 3.66 -26.49 -0.21
C HIS A 426 3.30 -26.87 -1.64
N ARG A 427 2.76 -25.91 -2.41
CA ARG A 427 2.44 -26.05 -3.84
C ARG A 427 3.25 -25.07 -4.68
N LYS A 428 3.75 -25.55 -5.82
CA LYS A 428 4.39 -24.71 -6.85
C LYS A 428 3.31 -24.04 -7.70
N THR A 429 2.69 -22.99 -7.18
CA THR A 429 1.66 -22.18 -7.85
C THR A 429 1.93 -20.69 -7.59
N SER A 430 1.36 -19.81 -8.41
CA SER A 430 1.36 -18.36 -8.15
C SER A 430 0.26 -18.00 -7.15
N ILE A 431 0.58 -17.18 -6.14
CA ILE A 431 -0.43 -16.70 -5.18
C ILE A 431 -1.16 -15.48 -5.70
N PHE A 432 -0.41 -14.53 -6.26
CA PHE A 432 -0.98 -13.30 -6.77
C PHE A 432 -1.39 -13.48 -8.23
N PHE A 433 -2.28 -12.59 -8.67
CA PHE A 433 -2.88 -12.55 -9.99
C PHE A 433 -1.88 -12.92 -11.10
N LYS A 434 -2.31 -13.77 -12.04
CA LYS A 434 -1.69 -13.81 -13.37
C LYS A 434 -2.37 -12.70 -14.16
N ASP A 435 -1.58 -11.73 -14.61
CA ASP A 435 -2.07 -10.65 -15.48
C ASP A 435 -2.63 -11.18 -16.79
#